data_AF-A0A7D4QUR7-F1
#
_entry.id   AF-A0A7D4QUR7-F1
#
_cell.length_a   1.000
_cell.length_b   1.000
_cell.length_c   1.000
_cell.angle_alpha   90.00
_cell.angle_beta   90.00
_cell.angle_gamma   90.00
#
_symmetry.space_group_name_H-M   'P 1'
#
loop_
_entity.id
_entity.type
_entity.pdbx_description
1 polymer ?
#
loop_
_entity_poly.entity_id
_entity_poly.type
_entity_poly.pdbx_seq_one_letter_code
_entity_poly.pdbx_strand_id
1 'polypeptide(L)'
;MTKVSFTVDDERLGSVERILRELPFVHDIEVEGNEQTLKEPLSQYEKLKRIIDDSKGKDLFKDIEDPSEWQREIRKEWDRDL
;
A
#
# COMPACT_ATOMS: atom_id res chain seq x y z
N MET A 1 23.79 -25.62 20.74
CA MET A 1 23.19 -24.54 19.94
C MET A 1 22.54 -23.58 20.92
N THR A 2 23.06 -22.36 21.03
CA THR A 2 22.58 -21.38 22.00
C THR A 2 21.75 -20.35 21.25
N LYS A 3 20.49 -20.16 21.66
CA LYS A 3 19.62 -19.11 21.12
C LYS A 3 19.57 -17.98 22.13
N VAL A 4 19.76 -16.76 21.65
CA VAL A 4 19.69 -15.54 22.46
C VAL A 4 18.65 -14.63 21.82
N SER A 5 17.55 -14.39 22.53
CA SER A 5 16.50 -13.46 22.14
C SER A 5 16.65 -12.18 22.97
N PHE A 6 16.70 -11.03 22.31
CA PHE A 6 16.71 -9.73 22.96
C PHE A 6 15.84 -8.77 22.16
N THR A 7 15.23 -7.82 22.86
CA THR A 7 14.36 -6.81 22.26
C THR A 7 15.13 -5.50 22.11
N VAL A 8 15.02 -4.87 20.95
CA VAL A 8 15.67 -3.59 20.65
C VAL A 8 14.61 -2.63 20.13
N ASP A 9 14.73 -1.35 20.48
CA ASP A 9 13.93 -0.28 19.90
C ASP A 9 14.18 -0.17 18.38
N ASP A 10 13.12 0.07 17.61
CA ASP A 10 13.10 0.05 16.13
C ASP A 10 14.21 0.92 15.50
N GLU A 11 14.47 2.10 16.06
CA GLU A 11 15.50 3.04 15.61
C GLU A 11 16.93 2.44 15.58
N ARG A 12 17.18 1.39 16.36
CA ARG A 12 18.50 0.75 16.49
C ARG A 12 18.57 -0.62 15.84
N LEU A 13 17.47 -1.14 15.31
CA LEU A 13 17.36 -2.47 14.71
C LEU A 13 18.44 -2.70 13.63
N GLY A 14 18.56 -1.79 12.67
CA GLY A 14 19.52 -1.91 11.57
C GLY A 14 20.99 -1.85 12.02
N SER A 15 21.29 -1.11 13.09
CA SER A 15 22.64 -1.05 13.65
C SER A 15 23.00 -2.33 14.39
N VAL A 16 22.04 -2.88 15.13
CA VAL A 16 22.24 -4.12 15.89
C VAL A 16 22.36 -5.33 14.96
N GLU A 17 21.54 -5.41 13.91
CA GLU A 17 21.65 -6.46 12.90
C GLU A 17 23.05 -6.48 12.26
N ARG A 18 23.59 -5.31 11.92
CA ARG A 18 24.92 -5.20 11.30
C ARG A 18 26.02 -5.73 12.22
N ILE A 19 25.97 -5.37 13.50
CA ILE A 19 26.93 -5.84 14.51
C ILE A 19 26.81 -7.36 14.71
N LEU A 20 25.59 -7.91 14.75
CA LEU A 20 25.38 -9.34 14.90
C LEU A 20 25.90 -10.14 13.71
N ARG A 21 25.76 -9.63 12.48
CA ARG A 21 26.30 -10.28 11.26
C ARG A 21 27.83 -10.30 11.21
N GLU A 22 28.48 -9.37 11.89
CA GLU A 22 29.95 -9.32 11.97
C GLU A 22 30.52 -10.36 12.95
N LEU A 23 29.69 -10.99 13.78
CA LEU A 23 30.13 -12.01 14.74
C LEU A 23 30.24 -13.40 14.09
N PRO A 24 31.41 -14.06 14.16
CA PRO A 24 31.68 -15.32 13.43
C PRO A 24 30.87 -16.53 13.92
N PHE A 25 30.19 -16.40 15.06
CA PHE A 25 29.38 -17.45 15.67
C PHE A 25 27.86 -17.25 15.48
N VAL A 26 27.45 -16.17 14.81
CA VAL A 26 26.04 -15.92 14.47
C VAL A 26 25.77 -16.58 13.12
N HIS A 27 25.02 -17.68 13.14
CA HIS A 27 24.61 -18.39 11.92
C HIS A 27 23.29 -17.90 11.36
N ASP A 28 22.39 -17.41 12.21
CA ASP A 28 21.05 -17.02 11.81
C ASP A 28 20.54 -15.88 12.70
N ILE A 29 19.78 -14.96 12.11
CA ILE A 29 19.20 -13.80 12.80
C ILE A 29 17.72 -13.75 12.40
N GLU A 30 16.86 -14.19 13.32
CA GLU A 30 15.42 -14.04 13.20
C GLU A 30 15.03 -12.68 13.79
N VAL A 31 14.61 -11.76 12.94
CA VAL A 31 14.05 -10.47 13.36
C VAL A 31 12.54 -10.63 13.41
N GLU A 32 11.97 -10.78 14.61
CA GLU A 32 10.54 -10.57 14.83
C GLU A 32 10.24 -9.06 14.79
N GLY A 33 10.46 -8.47 13.61
CA GLY A 33 9.92 -7.17 13.28
C GLY A 33 8.41 -7.33 13.28
N ASN A 34 7.73 -6.56 14.13
CA ASN A 34 6.31 -6.35 13.98
C ASN A 34 6.15 -5.80 12.55
N GLU A 35 5.74 -6.64 11.59
CA GLU A 35 5.37 -6.25 10.24
C GLU A 35 4.08 -5.42 10.29
N GLN A 36 4.00 -4.45 11.19
CA GLN A 36 3.32 -3.21 10.90
C GLN A 36 4.15 -2.55 9.83
N THR A 37 3.92 -3.00 8.59
CA THR A 37 4.15 -2.25 7.38
C THR A 37 3.60 -0.85 7.64
N LEU A 38 4.47 0.04 8.12
CA LEU A 38 4.29 1.48 8.11
C LEU A 38 4.18 1.81 6.64
N LYS A 39 2.96 1.71 6.10
CA LYS A 39 2.67 2.00 4.70
C LYS A 39 3.23 3.40 4.46
N GLU A 40 4.26 3.48 3.63
CA GLU A 40 4.70 4.74 3.06
C GLU A 40 3.46 5.55 2.66
N PRO A 41 3.45 6.88 2.85
CA PRO A 41 2.30 7.68 2.49
C PRO A 41 1.99 7.42 1.03
N LEU A 42 0.89 6.65 0.78
CA LEU A 42 0.47 6.20 -0.53
C LEU A 42 0.65 7.36 -1.50
N SER A 43 1.45 7.15 -2.54
CA SER A 43 1.57 8.10 -3.64
C SER A 43 0.16 8.49 -4.08
N GLN A 44 -0.06 9.74 -4.50
CA GLN A 44 -1.37 10.19 -4.99
C GLN A 44 -1.97 9.20 -6.00
N TYR A 45 -1.11 8.60 -6.83
CA TYR A 45 -1.47 7.54 -7.74
C TYR A 45 -2.04 6.29 -7.05
N GLU A 46 -1.41 5.82 -5.97
CA GLU A 46 -1.85 4.63 -5.24
C GLU A 46 -3.13 4.89 -4.44
N LYS A 47 -3.33 6.12 -3.94
CA LYS A 47 -4.61 6.53 -3.34
C LYS A 47 -5.74 6.49 -4.38
N LEU A 48 -5.51 7.06 -5.56
CA LEU A 48 -6.48 7.04 -6.66
C LEU A 48 -6.75 5.61 -7.13
N LYS A 49 -5.70 4.80 -7.27
CA LYS A 49 -5.81 3.39 -7.67
C LYS A 49 -6.64 2.59 -6.66
N ARG A 50 -6.42 2.79 -5.36
CA ARG A 50 -7.22 2.15 -4.31
C ARG A 50 -8.69 2.58 -4.36
N ILE A 51 -8.97 3.87 -4.53
CA ILE A 51 -10.35 4.37 -4.67
C ILE A 51 -11.03 3.72 -5.89
N ILE A 52 -10.33 3.63 -7.01
CA ILE A 52 -10.83 2.99 -8.22
C ILE A 52 -11.06 1.49 -7.99
N ASP A 53 -10.11 0.79 -7.36
CA ASP A 53 -10.21 -0.65 -7.12
C ASP A 53 -11.32 -0.99 -6.10
N ASP A 54 -11.49 -0.18 -5.04
CA ASP A 54 -12.61 -0.29 -4.09
C ASP A 54 -13.98 0.00 -4.76
N SER A 55 -13.97 0.66 -5.92
CA SER A 55 -15.16 1.05 -6.68
C SER A 55 -15.49 0.11 -7.84
N LYS A 56 -14.51 -0.64 -8.38
CA LYS A 56 -14.65 -1.54 -9.54
C LYS A 56 -15.65 -2.68 -9.34
N GLY A 57 -15.99 -3.03 -8.10
CA GLY A 57 -16.99 -4.06 -7.78
C GLY A 57 -18.38 -3.51 -7.44
N LYS A 58 -18.59 -2.19 -7.45
CA LYS A 58 -19.83 -1.55 -6.98
C LYS A 58 -20.85 -1.26 -8.07
N ASP A 59 -20.73 -1.88 -9.25
CA ASP A 59 -21.77 -1.79 -10.27
C ASP A 59 -22.15 -0.36 -10.67
N LEU A 60 -21.22 0.58 -10.50
CA LEU A 60 -21.47 2.03 -10.57
C LEU A 60 -22.03 2.49 -11.93
N PHE A 61 -21.87 1.66 -12.95
CA PHE A 61 -22.28 1.92 -14.32
C PHE A 61 -23.20 0.81 -14.86
N LYS A 62 -23.78 -0.04 -14.01
CA LYS A 62 -24.67 -1.13 -14.45
C LYS A 62 -25.93 -0.63 -15.13
N ASP A 63 -26.40 0.55 -14.74
CA ASP A 63 -27.61 1.16 -15.28
C ASP A 63 -27.35 1.94 -16.58
N ILE A 64 -26.09 1.98 -17.05
CA ILE A 64 -25.71 2.64 -18.30
C ILE A 64 -25.70 1.60 -19.42
N GLU A 65 -26.78 1.60 -20.21
CA GLU A 65 -26.96 0.67 -21.33
C GLU A 65 -26.09 1.03 -22.55
N ASP A 66 -25.99 2.33 -22.89
CA ASP A 66 -25.06 2.85 -23.90
C ASP A 66 -24.13 3.93 -23.30
N PRO A 67 -22.87 3.58 -23.00
CA PRO A 67 -21.89 4.52 -22.48
C PRO A 67 -21.62 5.72 -23.41
N SER A 68 -21.73 5.53 -24.72
CA SER A 68 -21.45 6.58 -25.71
C SER A 68 -22.55 7.63 -25.72
N GLU A 69 -23.80 7.19 -25.64
CA GLU A 69 -24.96 8.07 -25.53
C GLU A 69 -24.96 8.80 -24.18
N TRP A 70 -24.70 8.08 -23.07
CA TRP A 70 -24.57 8.68 -21.74
C TRP A 70 -23.52 9.78 -21.69
N GLN A 71 -22.32 9.54 -22.26
CA GLN A 71 -21.27 10.56 -22.36
C GLN A 71 -21.68 11.77 -23.22
N ARG A 72 -22.44 11.54 -24.29
CA ARG A 72 -22.94 12.59 -25.17
C ARG A 72 -23.98 13.47 -24.47
N GLU A 73 -24.88 12.88 -23.70
CA GLU A 73 -25.89 13.64 -22.93
C GLU A 73 -25.22 14.46 -21.82
N ILE A 74 -24.25 13.90 -21.08
CA ILE A 74 -23.47 14.68 -20.11
C ILE A 74 -22.80 15.87 -20.80
N ARG A 75 -22.17 15.69 -21.97
CA ARG A 75 -21.54 16.82 -22.67
C ARG A 75 -22.56 17.92 -23.02
N LYS A 76 -23.73 17.54 -23.51
CA LYS A 76 -24.81 18.49 -23.82
C LYS A 76 -25.30 19.25 -22.59
N GLU A 77 -25.41 18.59 -21.43
CA GLU A 77 -25.79 19.25 -20.17
C GLU A 77 -24.80 20.36 -19.81
N TRP A 78 -23.50 20.09 -19.91
CA TRP A 78 -22.45 21.05 -19.60
C TRP A 78 -22.39 22.21 -20.61
N ASP A 79 -22.67 21.92 -21.88
CA ASP A 79 -22.75 22.94 -22.94
C ASP A 79 -24.03 23.80 -22.85
N ARG A 80 -25.05 23.36 -22.09
CA ARG A 80 -26.34 24.06 -21.93
C ARG A 80 -26.34 25.16 -20.86
N ASP A 81 -25.39 25.09 -19.94
CA ASP A 81 -25.20 26.04 -18.84
C ASP A 81 -24.19 27.17 -19.19
N LEU A 82 -23.89 27.35 -20.49
CA LEU A 82 -23.14 28.47 -21.07
C LEU A 82 -24.07 29.42 -21.86
#